data_AF-A0A7K6LLD0-F1
#
_entry.id   AF-A0A7K6LLD0-F1
#
_cell.length_a   1.000
_cell.length_b   1.000
_cell.length_c   1.000
_cell.angle_alpha   90.00
_cell.angle_beta   90.00
_cell.angle_gamma   90.00
#
_symmetry.space_group_name_H-M   'P 1'
#
loop_
_entity.id
_entity.type
_entity.pdbx_description
1 polymer ?
#
loop_
_entity_poly.entity_id
_entity_poly.type
_entity_poly.pdbx_seq_one_letter_code
_entity_poly.pdbx_strand_id
1 'polypeptide(L)'
;ERITQTVEITKHVVDIEEKGVKLRLTIVDTPGFGDAVNNTECWKPVADYIDQQFEQYFRDESGLNRKNIQDNRVHCCIYFISPFGHGYGQPCPRCWQGLGRGLAGRGSPGSPRRLRPLDVEFMRALHQRVNIVPVLAKADTLTPAEVERMKNKIREEIDHYGIRIYQFPECDSDEDEEFKLQDQALK
;
A
#
# COMPACT_ATOMS: atom_id res chain seq x y z
N GLU A 1 31.92 3.39 -9.85
CA GLU A 1 30.90 4.41 -9.57
C GLU A 1 29.57 3.69 -9.41
N ARG A 2 29.00 3.66 -8.20
CA ARG A 2 27.72 2.97 -7.96
C ARG A 2 26.61 3.95 -8.31
N ILE A 3 26.00 3.77 -9.48
CA ILE A 3 24.85 4.57 -9.90
C ILE A 3 23.70 4.21 -8.94
N THR A 4 23.30 5.15 -8.09
CA THR A 4 22.00 5.11 -7.42
C THR A 4 20.94 5.20 -8.50
N GLN A 5 20.36 4.07 -8.90
CA GLN A 5 19.21 4.08 -9.80
C GLN A 5 18.05 4.75 -9.06
N THR A 6 17.70 5.95 -9.50
CA THR A 6 16.47 6.62 -9.07
C THR A 6 15.29 5.91 -9.70
N VAL A 7 14.22 5.71 -8.94
CA VAL A 7 12.93 5.23 -9.46
C VAL A 7 12.47 6.22 -10.53
N GLU A 8 12.38 5.77 -11.78
CA GLU A 8 11.81 6.56 -12.86
C GLU A 8 10.28 6.53 -12.73
N ILE A 9 9.61 7.66 -12.99
CA ILE A 9 8.14 7.75 -12.92
C ILE A 9 7.60 7.79 -14.34
N THR A 10 6.87 6.74 -14.73
CA THR A 10 6.27 6.61 -16.06
C THR A 10 4.76 6.78 -15.98
N LYS A 11 4.19 7.66 -16.82
CA LYS A 11 2.75 7.91 -16.87
C LYS A 11 2.14 7.28 -18.11
N HIS A 12 1.06 6.53 -17.93
CA HIS A 12 0.24 5.97 -18.99
C HIS A 12 -1.19 6.49 -18.88
N VAL A 13 -1.69 7.12 -19.94
CA VAL A 13 -3.07 7.63 -19.99
C VAL A 13 -3.86 6.72 -20.92
N VAL A 14 -4.98 6.20 -20.43
CA VAL A 14 -5.89 5.31 -21.15
C VAL A 14 -7.31 5.82 -20.99
N ASP A 15 -8.02 5.96 -22.12
CA ASP A 15 -9.44 6.24 -22.11
C ASP A 15 -10.21 4.91 -22.07
N ILE A 16 -11.09 4.74 -21.08
CA ILE A 16 -11.85 3.52 -20.80
C ILE A 16 -13.34 3.86 -20.83
N GLU A 17 -14.18 2.94 -21.27
CA GLU A 17 -15.64 3.07 -21.21
C GLU A 17 -16.23 1.89 -20.42
N GLU A 18 -16.85 2.17 -19.28
CA GLU A 18 -17.54 1.16 -18.46
C GLU A 18 -19.02 1.51 -18.33
N LYS A 19 -19.90 0.58 -18.71
CA LYS A 19 -21.36 0.73 -18.59
C LYS A 19 -21.90 2.05 -19.19
N GLY A 20 -21.27 2.53 -20.28
CA GLY A 20 -21.64 3.78 -20.97
C GLY A 20 -21.02 5.06 -20.37
N VAL A 21 -20.18 4.94 -19.33
CA VAL A 21 -19.44 6.06 -18.74
C VAL A 21 -18.01 6.06 -19.28
N LYS A 22 -17.61 7.16 -19.92
CA LYS A 22 -16.24 7.37 -20.41
C LYS A 22 -15.37 7.97 -19.32
N LEU A 23 -14.25 7.31 -19.04
CA LEU A 23 -13.29 7.64 -18.00
C LEU A 23 -11.91 7.78 -18.62
N ARG A 24 -11.13 8.76 -18.15
CA ARG A 24 -9.71 8.90 -18.51
C ARG A 24 -8.86 8.46 -17.34
N LEU A 25 -8.35 7.23 -17.42
CA LEU A 25 -7.49 6.65 -16.40
C LEU A 25 -6.04 7.06 -16.64
N THR A 26 -5.37 7.58 -15.62
CA THR A 26 -3.93 7.83 -15.64
C THR A 26 -3.24 6.89 -14.65
N ILE A 27 -2.43 5.98 -15.17
CA ILE A 27 -1.61 5.05 -14.40
C ILE A 27 -0.22 5.66 -14.26
N VAL A 28 0.27 5.73 -13.03
CA VAL A 28 1.61 6.23 -12.72
C VAL A 28 2.41 5.06 -12.17
N ASP A 29 3.33 4.55 -12.98
CA ASP A 29 4.20 3.44 -12.62
C ASP A 29 5.54 3.95 -12.08
N THR A 30 6.11 3.14 -11.19
CA THR A 30 7.39 3.40 -10.49
C THR A 30 8.35 2.23 -10.69
N PRO A 31 8.81 1.97 -11.94
CA PRO A 31 9.79 0.92 -12.21
C PRO A 31 11.05 1.07 -11.36
N GLY A 32 11.57 -0.06 -10.85
CA GLY A 32 12.77 -0.09 -10.01
C GLY A 32 12.51 0.14 -8.51
N PHE A 33 11.25 0.26 -8.08
CA PHE A 33 10.93 0.37 -6.66
C PHE A 33 11.36 -0.89 -5.88
N GLY A 34 12.27 -0.71 -4.92
CA GLY A 34 12.75 -1.80 -4.06
C GLY A 34 13.87 -2.66 -4.64
N ASP A 35 14.32 -2.39 -5.87
CA ASP A 35 15.39 -3.15 -6.55
C ASP A 35 16.80 -2.68 -6.16
N ALA A 36 16.92 -1.48 -5.57
CA ALA A 36 18.20 -0.93 -5.17
C ALA A 36 18.79 -1.67 -3.96
N VAL A 37 20.12 -1.81 -3.94
CA VAL A 37 20.85 -2.37 -2.79
C VAL A 37 20.63 -1.49 -1.54
N ASN A 38 20.51 -0.18 -1.74
CA ASN A 38 20.12 0.77 -0.72
C ASN A 38 18.72 1.33 -1.03
N ASN A 39 17.72 0.88 -0.28
CA ASN A 39 16.34 1.35 -0.40
C ASN A 39 15.99 2.46 0.62
N THR A 40 16.99 3.02 1.31
CA THR A 40 16.77 4.18 2.19
C THR A 40 16.11 5.31 1.40
N GLU A 41 14.96 5.77 1.88
CA GLU A 41 14.22 6.89 1.29
C GLU A 41 13.75 6.68 -0.16
N CYS A 42 13.56 5.43 -0.60
CA CYS A 42 13.03 5.12 -1.94
C CYS A 42 11.61 5.67 -2.20
N TRP A 43 10.90 6.09 -1.14
CA TRP A 43 9.59 6.73 -1.19
C TRP A 43 9.65 8.20 -1.61
N LYS A 44 10.82 8.87 -1.50
CA LYS A 44 10.97 10.30 -1.79
C LYS A 44 10.55 10.68 -3.21
N PRO A 45 11.03 10.03 -4.29
CA PRO A 45 10.63 10.40 -5.65
C PRO A 45 9.11 10.33 -5.85
N VAL A 46 8.45 9.35 -5.22
CA VAL A 46 7.00 9.18 -5.29
C VAL A 46 6.28 10.28 -4.50
N ALA A 47 6.75 10.58 -3.28
CA ALA A 47 6.19 11.65 -2.47
C ALA A 47 6.36 13.03 -3.13
N ASP A 48 7.54 13.33 -3.67
CA ASP A 48 7.85 14.58 -4.37
C ASP A 48 6.97 14.72 -5.62
N TYR A 49 6.74 13.62 -6.35
CA TYR A 49 5.84 13.62 -7.50
C TYR A 49 4.39 13.94 -7.11
N ILE A 50 3.88 13.32 -6.04
CA ILE A 50 2.53 13.57 -5.52
C ILE A 50 2.40 15.04 -5.08
N ASP A 51 3.36 15.53 -4.31
CA ASP A 51 3.40 16.92 -3.82
C ASP A 51 3.45 17.91 -4.99
N GLN A 52 4.21 17.60 -6.05
CA GLN A 52 4.23 18.41 -7.29
C GLN A 52 2.88 18.43 -8.01
N GLN A 53 2.15 17.29 -8.08
CA GLN A 53 0.83 17.28 -8.70
C GLN A 53 -0.18 18.12 -7.90
N PHE A 54 -0.10 18.09 -6.56
CA PHE A 54 -0.92 18.95 -5.71
C PHE A 54 -0.60 20.44 -5.90
N GLU A 55 0.68 20.80 -5.93
CA GLU A 55 1.08 22.19 -6.12
C GLU A 55 0.69 22.73 -7.50
N GLN A 56 0.78 21.90 -8.54
CA GLN A 56 0.34 22.26 -9.89
C GLN A 56 -1.17 22.54 -9.90
N TYR A 57 -1.97 21.64 -9.32
CA TYR A 57 -3.42 21.83 -9.21
C TYR A 57 -3.76 23.11 -8.43
N PHE A 58 -3.10 23.34 -7.29
CA PHE A 58 -3.31 24.53 -6.46
C PHE A 58 -2.99 25.84 -7.20
N ARG A 59 -1.90 25.85 -7.99
CA ARG A 59 -1.53 27.00 -8.83
C ARG A 59 -2.58 27.28 -9.90
N ASP A 60 -3.09 26.24 -10.55
CA ASP A 60 -4.10 26.36 -11.60
C ASP A 60 -5.46 26.81 -11.04
N GLU A 61 -5.83 26.36 -9.83
CA GLU A 61 -7.03 26.79 -9.11
C GLU A 61 -6.94 28.26 -8.64
N SER A 62 -5.77 28.67 -8.15
CA SER A 62 -5.50 30.03 -7.68
C SER A 62 -5.36 31.05 -8.84
N GLY A 63 -5.12 30.57 -10.06
CA GLY A 63 -4.95 31.39 -11.24
C GLY A 63 -6.22 32.08 -11.73
N LEU A 64 -6.05 33.00 -12.70
CA LEU A 64 -7.15 33.75 -13.31
C LEU A 64 -7.97 32.92 -14.33
N ASN A 65 -7.43 31.81 -14.84
CA ASN A 65 -8.01 31.05 -15.95
C ASN A 65 -8.63 29.71 -15.49
N ARG A 66 -9.72 29.79 -14.71
CA ARG A 66 -10.35 28.63 -14.03
C ARG A 66 -11.20 27.71 -14.91
N LYS A 67 -11.40 28.03 -16.19
CA LYS A 67 -12.41 27.34 -17.02
C LYS A 67 -11.99 25.96 -17.54
N ASN A 68 -10.71 25.61 -17.47
CA ASN A 68 -10.19 24.35 -18.02
C ASN A 68 -9.05 23.78 -17.16
N ILE A 69 -9.32 23.60 -15.86
CA ILE A 69 -8.34 22.99 -14.93
C ILE A 69 -8.33 21.49 -15.19
N GLN A 70 -7.14 20.92 -15.37
CA GLN A 70 -6.95 19.48 -15.50
C GLN A 70 -6.51 18.91 -14.16
N ASP A 71 -7.26 17.95 -13.63
CA ASP A 71 -6.89 17.26 -12.40
C ASP A 71 -5.88 16.14 -12.70
N ASN A 72 -4.63 16.38 -12.32
CA ASN A 72 -3.54 15.40 -12.43
C ASN A 72 -3.14 14.82 -11.06
N ARG A 73 -3.93 15.06 -10.01
CA ARG A 73 -3.63 14.59 -8.66
C ARG A 73 -3.71 13.07 -8.60
N VAL A 74 -2.88 12.48 -7.75
CA VAL A 74 -2.92 11.04 -7.51
C VAL A 74 -4.07 10.72 -6.55
N HIS A 75 -5.13 10.09 -7.07
CA HIS A 75 -6.34 9.78 -6.30
C HIS A 75 -6.14 8.61 -5.33
N CYS A 76 -5.38 7.59 -5.74
CA CYS A 76 -5.08 6.42 -4.94
C CYS A 76 -3.71 5.84 -5.28
N CYS A 77 -3.12 5.12 -4.32
CA CYS A 77 -1.86 4.39 -4.46
C CYS A 77 -2.12 2.92 -4.16
N ILE A 78 -1.99 2.07 -5.19
CA ILE A 78 -2.09 0.61 -5.02
C ILE A 78 -0.72 0.11 -4.56
N TYR A 79 -0.64 -0.35 -3.31
CA TYR A 79 0.62 -0.82 -2.73
C TYR A 79 0.68 -2.34 -2.68
N PHE A 80 1.62 -2.94 -3.42
CA PHE A 80 1.78 -4.39 -3.50
C PHE A 80 2.63 -4.92 -2.36
N ILE A 81 2.00 -5.62 -1.41
CA ILE A 81 2.67 -6.27 -0.29
C ILE A 81 3.09 -7.68 -0.72
N SER A 82 4.37 -7.99 -0.56
CA SER A 82 4.88 -9.33 -0.86
C SER A 82 4.42 -10.36 0.18
N PRO A 83 3.92 -11.54 -0.21
CA PRO A 83 3.49 -12.60 0.70
C PRO A 83 4.68 -13.29 1.40
N PHE A 84 5.89 -13.07 0.89
CA PHE A 84 7.13 -13.70 1.35
C PHE A 84 7.93 -12.83 2.33
N GLY A 85 7.27 -11.93 3.06
CA GLY A 85 7.88 -11.10 4.10
C GLY A 85 8.55 -11.94 5.21
N HIS A 86 9.76 -12.43 4.95
CA HIS A 86 10.69 -12.88 5.96
C HIS A 86 11.38 -11.65 6.52
N GLY A 87 10.66 -10.89 7.36
CA GLY A 87 11.35 -10.09 8.34
C GLY A 87 12.19 -11.05 9.17
N TYR A 88 13.52 -10.93 9.12
CA TYR A 88 14.39 -11.48 10.14
C TYR A 88 14.02 -10.76 11.45
N GLY A 89 12.91 -11.17 12.06
CA GLY A 89 12.44 -10.64 13.30
C GLY A 89 13.47 -11.02 14.35
N GLN A 90 14.15 -10.02 14.89
CA GLN A 90 14.71 -10.18 16.23
C GLN A 90 13.59 -10.70 17.14
N PRO A 91 13.86 -11.72 17.98
CA PRO A 91 12.88 -12.16 18.95
C PRO A 91 12.50 -10.99 19.84
N CYS A 92 11.21 -10.87 20.13
CA CYS A 92 10.70 -9.90 21.09
C CYS A 92 11.46 -10.07 22.43
N PRO A 93 12.08 -9.02 23.00
CA PRO A 93 12.84 -9.13 24.24
C PRO A 93 11.97 -9.55 25.44
N ARG A 94 10.65 -9.35 25.38
CA ARG A 94 9.72 -9.83 26.42
C ARG A 94 9.61 -11.36 26.49
N CYS A 95 9.88 -12.08 25.41
CA CYS A 95 9.78 -13.56 25.40
C CYS A 95 11.08 -14.24 25.87
N TRP A 96 12.21 -13.53 25.84
CA TRP A 96 13.53 -14.15 26.04
C TRP A 96 14.01 -14.13 27.50
N GLN A 97 13.42 -13.29 28.37
CA GLN A 97 13.79 -13.24 29.79
C GLN A 97 13.05 -14.26 30.68
N GLY A 98 12.15 -15.08 30.13
CA GLY A 98 11.23 -15.92 30.93
C GLY A 98 11.37 -17.43 30.82
N LEU A 99 12.18 -17.99 29.92
CA LEU A 99 12.26 -19.45 29.73
C LEU A 99 13.60 -20.01 30.19
N GLY A 100 13.58 -20.57 31.41
CA GLY A 100 14.56 -21.52 31.86
C GLY A 100 14.71 -22.67 30.86
N ARG A 101 15.94 -23.18 30.76
CA ARG A 101 16.32 -24.32 29.91
C ARG A 101 15.51 -25.56 30.30
N GLY A 102 14.50 -25.91 29.51
CA GLY A 102 13.80 -27.19 29.65
C GLY A 102 12.50 -27.19 28.86
N LEU A 103 12.33 -28.19 27.98
CA LEU A 103 11.21 -28.42 27.06
C LEU A 103 11.39 -27.82 25.65
N ALA A 104 12.31 -28.41 24.89
CA ALA A 104 12.22 -28.43 23.43
C ALA A 104 11.23 -29.54 23.05
N GLY A 105 9.98 -29.19 22.71
CA GLY A 105 9.01 -30.19 22.25
C GLY A 105 7.56 -29.70 22.19
N ARG A 106 7.23 -28.88 21.19
CA ARG A 106 5.97 -28.85 20.39
C ARG A 106 5.81 -27.45 19.78
N GLY A 107 6.02 -27.37 18.46
CA GLY A 107 5.76 -26.19 17.64
C GLY A 107 6.66 -24.99 17.95
N SER A 108 7.76 -24.81 17.20
CA SER A 108 8.34 -23.47 17.11
C SER A 108 7.23 -22.52 16.68
N PRO A 109 6.93 -21.44 17.43
CA PRO A 109 6.09 -20.39 16.90
C PRO A 109 6.90 -19.84 15.72
N GLY A 110 6.47 -20.18 14.50
CA GLY A 110 7.07 -19.67 13.28
C GLY A 110 7.24 -18.17 13.46
N SER A 111 8.43 -17.67 13.17
CA SER A 111 8.74 -16.24 13.28
C SER A 111 7.56 -15.44 12.70
N PRO A 112 7.05 -14.43 13.41
CA PRO A 112 5.93 -13.66 12.89
C PRO A 112 6.36 -13.07 11.56
N ARG A 113 5.73 -13.53 10.47
CA ARG A 113 5.78 -12.87 9.15
C ARG A 113 5.28 -11.45 9.37
N ARG A 114 6.20 -10.49 9.32
CA ARG A 114 5.91 -9.06 9.47
C ARG A 114 5.99 -8.35 8.12
N LEU A 115 5.40 -7.16 8.05
CA LEU A 115 5.67 -6.25 6.95
C LEU A 115 7.16 -5.95 6.89
N ARG A 116 7.70 -5.77 5.68
CA ARG A 116 9.10 -5.39 5.55
C ARG A 116 9.24 -3.96 6.10
N PRO A 117 10.36 -3.61 6.75
CA PRO A 117 10.61 -2.23 7.20
C PRO A 117 10.42 -1.21 6.07
N LEU A 118 10.81 -1.59 4.84
CA LEU A 118 10.59 -0.83 3.62
C LEU A 118 9.10 -0.49 3.38
N ASP A 119 8.22 -1.48 3.54
CA ASP A 119 6.77 -1.31 3.32
C ASP A 119 6.19 -0.34 4.36
N VAL A 120 6.62 -0.46 5.61
CA VAL A 120 6.20 0.42 6.71
C VAL A 120 6.68 1.85 6.48
N GLU A 121 7.95 2.05 6.13
CA GLU A 121 8.51 3.38 5.84
C GLU A 121 7.80 4.06 4.68
N PHE A 122 7.56 3.32 3.59
CA PHE A 122 6.85 3.84 2.42
C PHE A 122 5.41 4.25 2.79
N MET A 123 4.64 3.35 3.38
CA MET A 123 3.25 3.62 3.72
C MET A 123 3.12 4.76 4.72
N ARG A 124 4.00 4.83 5.73
CA ARG A 124 4.01 5.92 6.72
C ARG A 124 4.37 7.27 6.10
N ALA A 125 5.22 7.31 5.08
CA ALA A 125 5.56 8.56 4.40
C ALA A 125 4.42 9.08 3.51
N LEU A 126 3.63 8.19 2.89
CA LEU A 126 2.62 8.55 1.89
C LEU A 126 1.18 8.62 2.43
N HIS A 127 0.85 7.98 3.55
CA HIS A 127 -0.53 7.85 4.05
C HIS A 127 -1.28 9.16 4.37
N GLN A 128 -0.59 10.31 4.40
CA GLN A 128 -1.19 11.62 4.59
C GLN A 128 -1.44 12.37 3.28
N ARG A 129 -0.81 11.91 2.18
CA ARG A 129 -0.83 12.55 0.87
C ARG A 129 -1.78 11.86 -0.10
N VAL A 130 -1.89 10.54 -0.02
CA VAL A 130 -2.67 9.72 -0.96
C VAL A 130 -3.42 8.62 -0.25
N ASN A 131 -4.57 8.23 -0.82
CA ASN A 131 -5.34 7.08 -0.37
C ASN A 131 -4.61 5.79 -0.72
N ILE A 132 -4.04 5.10 0.27
CA ILE A 132 -3.29 3.85 0.05
C ILE A 132 -4.26 2.66 0.07
N VAL A 133 -4.19 1.82 -0.96
CA VAL A 133 -4.91 0.54 -1.06
C VAL A 133 -3.88 -0.60 -1.02
N PRO A 134 -3.70 -1.28 0.13
CA PRO A 134 -2.76 -2.39 0.23
C PRO A 134 -3.32 -3.63 -0.46
N VAL A 135 -2.55 -4.23 -1.38
CA VAL A 135 -2.89 -5.45 -2.11
C VAL A 135 -1.85 -6.52 -1.83
N LEU A 136 -2.29 -7.72 -1.43
CA LEU A 136 -1.40 -8.86 -1.29
C LEU A 136 -1.02 -9.38 -2.68
N ALA A 137 0.24 -9.18 -3.08
CA ALA A 137 0.75 -9.67 -4.35
C ALA A 137 0.87 -11.20 -4.35
N LYS A 138 0.82 -11.81 -5.54
CA LYS A 138 1.07 -13.25 -5.74
C LYS A 138 0.31 -14.15 -4.73
N ALA A 139 -0.94 -13.81 -4.44
CA ALA A 139 -1.76 -14.53 -3.45
C ALA A 139 -2.02 -15.99 -3.84
N ASP A 140 -1.87 -16.33 -5.13
CA ASP A 140 -1.90 -17.68 -5.68
C ASP A 140 -0.82 -18.61 -5.09
N THR A 141 0.25 -18.03 -4.53
CA THR A 141 1.34 -18.79 -3.90
C THR A 141 1.05 -19.21 -2.45
N LEU A 142 -0.08 -18.78 -1.89
CA LEU A 142 -0.48 -19.05 -0.51
C LEU A 142 -1.76 -19.88 -0.46
N THR A 143 -1.90 -20.70 0.58
CA THR A 143 -3.19 -21.35 0.86
C THR A 143 -4.22 -20.34 1.38
N PRO A 144 -5.53 -20.57 1.21
CA PRO A 144 -6.57 -19.64 1.70
C PRO A 144 -6.44 -19.31 3.19
N ALA A 145 -6.08 -20.31 4.01
CA ALA A 145 -5.83 -20.13 5.43
C ALA A 145 -4.60 -19.26 5.72
N GLU A 146 -3.56 -19.32 4.88
CA GLU A 146 -2.38 -18.46 5.01
C GLU A 146 -2.67 -17.03 4.56
N VAL A 147 -3.48 -16.85 3.52
CA VAL A 147 -3.93 -15.53 3.06
C VAL A 147 -4.69 -14.82 4.17
N GLU A 148 -5.64 -15.50 4.83
CA GLU A 148 -6.41 -14.93 5.93
C GLU A 148 -5.51 -14.54 7.11
N ARG A 149 -4.58 -15.42 7.51
CA ARG A 149 -3.58 -15.13 8.54
C ARG A 149 -2.70 -13.94 8.16
N MET A 150 -2.33 -13.81 6.89
CA MET A 150 -1.51 -12.70 6.40
C MET A 150 -2.31 -11.39 6.43
N LYS A 151 -3.56 -11.40 5.94
CA LYS A 151 -4.44 -10.23 5.95
C LYS A 151 -4.64 -9.69 7.37
N ASN A 152 -4.91 -10.56 8.35
CA ASN A 152 -5.12 -10.14 9.74
C ASN A 152 -3.86 -9.51 10.33
N LYS A 153 -2.68 -10.09 10.09
CA LYS A 153 -1.40 -9.52 10.52
C LYS A 153 -1.10 -8.19 9.87
N ILE A 154 -1.34 -8.06 8.56
CA ILE A 154 -1.15 -6.79 7.84
C ILE A 154 -2.04 -5.71 8.46
N ARG A 155 -3.31 -6.03 8.76
CA ARG A 155 -4.24 -5.10 9.43
C ARG A 155 -3.75 -4.70 10.82
N GLU A 156 -3.32 -5.66 11.64
CA GLU A 156 -2.76 -5.40 12.97
C GLU A 156 -1.51 -4.50 12.91
N GLU A 157 -0.61 -4.73 11.95
CA GLU A 157 0.60 -3.92 11.81
C GLU A 157 0.30 -2.51 11.30
N ILE A 158 -0.60 -2.37 10.32
CA ILE A 158 -1.05 -1.06 9.83
C ILE A 158 -1.62 -0.22 10.97
N ASP A 159 -2.46 -0.82 11.82
CA ASP A 159 -3.02 -0.15 13.00
C ASP A 159 -1.93 0.18 14.03
N HIS A 160 -1.03 -0.77 14.31
CA HIS A 160 0.08 -0.57 15.25
C HIS A 160 1.00 0.60 14.85
N TYR A 161 1.28 0.78 13.56
CA TYR A 161 2.09 1.87 13.05
C TYR A 161 1.28 3.17 12.81
N GLY A 162 -0.04 3.16 13.01
CA GLY A 162 -0.91 4.31 12.78
C GLY A 162 -1.01 4.71 11.30
N ILE A 163 -0.95 3.73 10.39
CA ILE A 163 -1.02 3.96 8.95
C ILE A 163 -2.50 4.07 8.53
N ARG A 164 -2.89 5.19 7.91
CA ARG A 164 -4.25 5.39 7.39
C ARG A 164 -4.32 4.85 5.97
N ILE A 165 -5.01 3.73 5.80
CA ILE A 165 -5.35 3.18 4.49
C ILE A 165 -6.74 3.65 4.06
N TYR A 166 -7.03 3.53 2.78
CA TYR A 166 -8.36 3.82 2.25
C TYR A 166 -9.40 2.90 2.89
N GLN A 167 -10.44 3.50 3.46
CA GLN A 167 -11.61 2.78 3.95
C GLN A 167 -12.72 3.00 2.93
N PHE A 168 -13.26 1.90 2.40
CA PHE A 168 -14.43 1.96 1.55
C PHE A 168 -15.59 2.53 2.37
N PRO A 169 -16.28 3.57 1.86
CA PRO A 169 -17.51 4.07 2.48
C PRO A 169 -18.49 2.92 2.72
N GLU A 170 -19.23 2.97 3.84
CA GLU A 170 -20.32 2.02 4.07
C GLU A 170 -21.42 2.29 3.04
N CYS A 171 -21.85 1.26 2.31
CA CYS A 171 -22.96 1.37 1.37
C CYS A 171 -24.22 1.75 2.14
N ASP A 172 -24.98 2.73 1.61
CA ASP A 172 -26.23 3.16 2.22
C ASP A 172 -27.20 1.98 2.32
N SER A 173 -28.05 1.98 3.36
CA SER A 173 -28.97 0.88 3.69
C SER A 173 -29.93 0.49 2.56
N ASP A 174 -30.12 1.40 1.61
CA ASP A 174 -31.10 1.35 0.53
C ASP A 174 -30.57 0.62 -0.73
N GLU A 175 -29.31 0.16 -0.72
CA GLU A 175 -28.73 -0.64 -1.81
C GLU A 175 -29.04 -2.15 -1.70
N ASP A 176 -29.16 -2.80 -2.85
CA ASP A 176 -29.55 -4.20 -3.00
C ASP A 176 -28.64 -5.17 -2.22
N GLU A 177 -29.22 -6.23 -1.67
CA GLU A 177 -28.51 -7.27 -0.89
C GLU A 177 -27.31 -7.89 -1.66
N GLU A 178 -27.38 -7.94 -3.00
CA GLU A 178 -26.29 -8.41 -3.85
C GLU A 178 -25.05 -7.50 -3.77
N PHE A 179 -25.25 -6.18 -3.67
CA PHE A 179 -24.18 -5.19 -3.54
C PHE A 179 -23.55 -5.25 -2.13
N LYS A 180 -24.37 -5.47 -1.10
CA LYS A 180 -23.91 -5.68 0.29
C LYS A 180 -23.04 -6.92 0.44
N LEU A 181 -23.39 -8.02 -0.24
CA LEU A 181 -22.57 -9.24 -0.27
C LEU A 181 -21.22 -9.01 -0.98
N GLN A 182 -21.22 -8.19 -2.03
CA GLN A 182 -20.00 -7.88 -2.77
C GLN A 182 -19.06 -6.96 -1.98
N ASP A 183 -19.60 -6.00 -1.24
CA ASP A 183 -18.87 -5.15 -0.29
C ASP A 183 -18.27 -5.97 0.87
N GLN A 184 -19.02 -6.94 1.42
CA GLN A 184 -18.49 -7.88 2.43
C GLN A 184 -17.34 -8.77 1.91
N ALA A 185 -17.34 -9.10 0.61
CA ALA A 185 -16.26 -9.87 0.00
C ALA A 185 -14.99 -9.04 -0.29
N LEU A 186 -15.15 -7.71 -0.46
CA LEU A 186 -14.03 -6.79 -0.68
C LEU A 186 -13.35 -6.32 0.62
N LYS A 187 -14.10 -6.25 1.73
CA LYS A 187 -13.61 -5.84 3.06
C LYS A 187 -12.69 -6.87 3.73
#